data_AF-A0A376G8N6-F1
#
_entry.id   AF-A0A376G8N6-F1
#
_cell.length_a   1.000
_cell.length_b   1.000
_cell.length_c   1.000
_cell.angle_alpha   90.00
_cell.angle_beta   90.00
_cell.angle_gamma   90.00
#
_symmetry.space_group_name_H-M   'P 1'
#
loop_
_entity.id
_entity.type
_entity.pdbx_description
1 polymer ?
#
loop_
_entity_poly.entity_id
_entity_poly.type
_entity_poly.pdbx_seq_one_letter_code
_entity_poly.pdbx_strand_id
1 'polypeptide(L)'
;MSITMRNITKRVFVKNNVCKYFIKIMSQNYTGLIGLFDEENDNIRVPHIIKNGYVYIAFENNELERFIFEALRSLKTNINDYDDYEFIDIIISNNLNSFVIYHTSDWADIPIDEMDFAVKDNEVNLETISFWSYNRDLKLENIEDPFIEIPKNHIDSFDFLKIDRINYRDWQSYDDFLKECNTIK
;
A
#
# COMPACT_ATOMS: atom_id res chain seq x y z
N MET A 1 74.67 0.24 33.14
CA MET A 1 74.42 0.42 31.69
C MET A 1 72.92 0.26 31.47
N SER A 2 72.19 1.39 31.36
CA SER A 2 71.62 1.95 30.13
C SER A 2 70.19 1.42 29.90
N ILE A 3 69.11 2.19 30.17
CA ILE A 3 68.39 3.12 29.25
C ILE A 3 67.95 2.32 27.97
N THR A 4 66.67 2.20 27.53
CA THR A 4 65.70 3.28 27.20
C THR A 4 64.32 2.73 26.77
N MET A 5 63.26 3.43 27.19
CA MET A 5 62.05 3.93 26.48
C MET A 5 61.19 3.13 25.45
N ARG A 6 59.89 3.09 25.79
CA ARG A 6 58.69 3.71 25.14
C ARG A 6 58.35 3.53 23.65
N ASN A 7 57.05 3.24 23.47
CA ASN A 7 56.05 3.84 22.55
C ASN A 7 55.71 3.18 21.21
N ILE A 8 54.42 2.77 21.11
CA ILE A 8 53.37 3.05 20.09
C ILE A 8 53.75 2.65 18.63
N THR A 9 52.95 1.89 17.86
CA THR A 9 51.87 2.44 17.00
C THR A 9 51.09 1.34 16.24
N LYS A 10 49.75 1.45 16.28
CA LYS A 10 48.65 1.11 15.32
C LYS A 10 48.85 0.21 14.08
N ARG A 11 47.76 -0.56 13.84
CA ARG A 11 47.11 -1.00 12.57
C ARG A 11 47.85 -2.09 11.78
N VAL A 12 47.21 -3.09 11.15
CA VAL A 12 45.95 -3.15 10.38
C VAL A 12 45.38 -4.59 10.50
N PHE A 13 44.07 -4.74 10.74
CA PHE A 13 43.35 -6.00 10.50
C PHE A 13 42.38 -5.81 9.35
N VAL A 14 42.57 -6.58 8.28
CA VAL A 14 41.68 -6.76 7.11
C VAL A 14 42.06 -8.16 6.60
N LYS A 15 41.20 -9.13 6.30
CA LYS A 15 39.76 -9.26 6.04
C LYS A 15 39.44 -10.74 6.25
N ASN A 16 38.26 -11.07 6.76
CA ASN A 16 37.35 -12.08 6.20
C ASN A 16 36.20 -12.33 7.18
N ASN A 17 35.31 -11.34 7.28
CA ASN A 17 33.94 -11.64 7.66
C ASN A 17 33.16 -11.76 6.35
N VAL A 18 32.93 -12.99 5.92
CA VAL A 18 31.79 -13.28 5.04
C VAL A 18 30.56 -13.08 5.91
N CYS A 19 30.08 -11.84 6.00
CA CYS A 19 28.70 -11.61 6.36
C CYS A 19 27.87 -12.28 5.27
N LYS A 20 27.36 -13.48 5.56
CA LYS A 20 26.15 -13.94 4.89
C LYS A 20 25.09 -12.91 5.23
N TYR A 21 24.87 -11.98 4.30
CA TYR A 21 23.66 -11.20 4.30
C TYR A 21 22.52 -12.20 4.21
N PHE A 22 21.91 -12.53 5.35
CA PHE A 22 20.49 -12.80 5.34
C PHE A 22 19.88 -11.46 4.93
N ILE A 23 19.65 -11.28 3.63
CA ILE A 23 18.60 -10.39 3.18
C ILE A 23 17.35 -11.00 3.81
N LYS A 24 16.93 -10.44 4.94
CA LYS A 24 15.55 -10.61 5.37
C LYS A 24 14.78 -9.92 4.26
N ILE A 25 14.35 -10.70 3.26
CA ILE A 25 13.28 -10.28 2.36
C ILE A 25 12.09 -10.19 3.31
N MET A 26 11.94 -9.02 3.94
CA MET A 26 10.85 -8.75 4.86
C MET A 26 9.66 -8.56 3.98
N SER A 27 8.66 -9.41 4.17
CA SER A 27 7.47 -9.40 3.35
C SER A 27 6.84 -8.01 3.32
N GLN A 28 6.70 -7.41 2.15
CA GLN A 28 6.04 -6.14 1.83
C GLN A 28 4.53 -6.35 1.62
N ASN A 29 3.86 -7.04 2.54
CA ASN A 29 2.39 -7.13 2.50
C ASN A 29 1.81 -5.89 3.13
N TYR A 30 1.23 -5.03 2.31
CA TYR A 30 0.61 -3.81 2.78
C TYR A 30 -0.66 -3.55 1.99
N THR A 31 -1.78 -3.41 2.71
CA THR A 31 -2.98 -2.78 2.17
C THR A 31 -3.17 -1.45 2.87
N GLY A 32 -3.44 -0.41 2.11
CA GLY A 32 -3.78 0.87 2.70
C GLY A 32 -4.48 1.82 1.75
N LEU A 33 -4.94 2.89 2.37
CA LEU A 33 -5.75 3.94 1.80
C LEU A 33 -5.05 5.27 2.05
N ILE A 34 -4.95 6.07 1.00
CA ILE A 34 -4.47 7.45 1.06
C ILE A 34 -5.53 8.39 0.48
N GLY A 35 -5.84 9.45 1.21
CA GLY A 35 -6.77 10.49 0.79
C GLY A 35 -6.25 11.87 1.13
N LEU A 36 -6.88 12.89 0.55
CA LEU A 36 -6.69 14.26 1.03
C LEU A 36 -7.30 14.39 2.42
N PHE A 37 -6.56 14.96 3.36
CA PHE A 37 -7.07 15.17 4.70
C PHE A 37 -7.95 16.41 4.71
N ASP A 38 -9.17 16.25 5.23
CA ASP A 38 -10.13 17.33 5.44
C ASP A 38 -10.28 17.59 6.95
N GLU A 39 -9.70 18.69 7.41
CA GLU A 39 -9.76 19.11 8.82
C GLU A 39 -11.19 19.35 9.31
N GLU A 40 -12.13 19.70 8.42
CA GLU A 40 -13.53 19.92 8.80
C GLU A 40 -14.27 18.60 9.09
N ASN A 41 -13.73 17.46 8.63
CA ASN A 41 -14.29 16.12 8.76
C ASN A 41 -13.37 15.16 9.55
N ASP A 42 -12.61 15.68 10.53
CA ASP A 42 -11.71 14.89 11.36
C ASP A 42 -12.45 14.04 12.42
N ASN A 43 -12.96 12.88 12.00
CA ASN A 43 -13.57 11.89 12.90
C ASN A 43 -13.08 10.47 12.59
N ILE A 44 -11.78 10.33 12.31
CA ILE A 44 -11.17 9.04 11.98
C ILE A 44 -10.91 8.26 13.27
N ARG A 45 -11.57 7.11 13.40
CA ARG A 45 -11.61 6.25 14.60
C ARG A 45 -10.70 5.04 14.51
N VAL A 46 -10.06 4.83 13.37
CA VAL A 46 -9.05 3.79 13.16
C VAL A 46 -7.63 4.36 13.30
N PRO A 47 -6.61 3.52 13.55
CA PRO A 47 -5.22 3.95 13.46
C PRO A 47 -4.94 4.61 12.11
N HIS A 48 -4.48 5.87 12.16
CA HIS A 48 -4.21 6.68 10.99
C HIS A 48 -2.97 7.55 11.22
N ILE A 49 -2.40 8.03 10.12
CA ILE A 49 -1.33 9.04 10.14
C ILE A 49 -1.81 10.21 9.28
N ILE A 50 -1.70 11.43 9.79
CA ILE A 50 -1.90 12.65 9.00
C ILE A 50 -0.53 13.26 8.73
N LYS A 51 -0.19 13.45 7.45
CA LYS A 51 1.11 14.01 7.05
C LYS A 51 1.00 14.70 5.70
N ASN A 52 1.57 15.90 5.60
CA ASN A 52 1.63 16.70 4.37
C ASN A 52 0.24 16.97 3.74
N GLY A 53 -0.81 17.11 4.55
CA GLY A 53 -2.19 17.32 4.05
C GLY A 53 -2.89 16.05 3.55
N TYR A 54 -2.33 14.86 3.82
CA TYR A 54 -2.92 13.57 3.48
C TYR A 54 -3.20 12.75 4.73
N VAL A 55 -4.24 11.92 4.64
CA VAL A 55 -4.56 10.88 5.60
C VAL A 55 -4.12 9.53 5.05
N TYR A 56 -3.48 8.73 5.91
CA TYR A 56 -3.07 7.37 5.63
C TYR A 56 -3.72 6.42 6.63
N ILE A 57 -4.36 5.38 6.11
CA ILE A 57 -4.95 4.29 6.89
C ILE A 57 -4.45 2.98 6.30
N ALA A 58 -3.97 2.07 7.14
CA ALA A 58 -3.58 0.73 6.73
C ALA A 58 -4.44 -0.31 7.43
N PHE A 59 -4.57 -1.49 6.83
CA PHE A 59 -5.29 -2.62 7.41
C PHE A 59 -4.82 -3.95 6.82
N GLU A 60 -5.10 -5.04 7.52
CA GLU A 60 -4.88 -6.40 6.99
C GLU A 60 -6.12 -6.80 6.19
N ASN A 61 -6.03 -6.95 4.87
CA ASN A 61 -7.16 -7.40 4.07
C ASN A 61 -6.70 -8.13 2.79
N ASN A 62 -7.32 -9.28 2.51
CA ASN A 62 -7.07 -10.17 1.37
C ASN A 62 -8.25 -10.26 0.38
N GLU A 63 -9.27 -9.43 0.54
CA GLU A 63 -10.51 -9.46 -0.24
C GLU A 63 -10.51 -8.48 -1.42
N LEU A 64 -9.49 -7.60 -1.52
CA LEU A 64 -9.44 -6.58 -2.57
C LEU A 64 -9.44 -7.15 -3.98
N GLU A 65 -8.81 -8.30 -4.21
CA GLU A 65 -8.87 -9.00 -5.48
C GLU A 65 -10.33 -9.33 -5.84
N ARG A 66 -11.05 -9.96 -4.91
CA ARG A 66 -12.46 -10.33 -5.10
C ARG A 66 -13.33 -9.09 -5.34
N PHE A 67 -13.09 -8.02 -4.59
CA PHE A 67 -13.76 -6.74 -4.77
C PHE A 67 -13.56 -6.18 -6.19
N ILE A 68 -12.32 -6.11 -6.68
CA ILE A 68 -12.01 -5.58 -8.02
C ILE A 68 -12.76 -6.37 -9.10
N PHE A 69 -12.73 -7.70 -9.02
CA PHE A 69 -13.46 -8.55 -9.97
C PHE A 69 -14.98 -8.33 -9.90
N GLU A 70 -15.53 -8.16 -8.70
CA GLU A 70 -16.96 -7.83 -8.55
C GLU A 70 -17.29 -6.45 -9.12
N ALA A 71 -16.43 -5.46 -8.90
CA ALA A 71 -16.62 -4.11 -9.42
C ALA A 71 -16.61 -4.06 -10.94
N LEU A 72 -15.64 -4.72 -11.55
CA LEU A 72 -15.53 -4.85 -13.01
C LEU A 72 -16.70 -5.62 -13.63
N ARG A 73 -17.26 -6.63 -12.94
CA ARG A 73 -18.39 -7.43 -13.43
C ARG A 73 -19.75 -6.75 -13.25
N SER A 74 -19.97 -6.15 -12.08
CA SER A 74 -21.29 -5.62 -11.70
C SER A 74 -21.54 -4.23 -12.27
N LEU A 75 -20.48 -3.49 -12.58
CA LEU A 75 -20.51 -2.06 -12.93
C LEU A 75 -21.20 -1.18 -11.86
N LYS A 76 -21.39 -1.70 -10.63
CA LYS A 76 -21.84 -0.87 -9.51
C LYS A 76 -20.69 0.08 -9.18
N THR A 77 -20.92 1.38 -9.26
CA THR A 77 -19.85 2.35 -8.98
C THR A 77 -19.92 2.87 -7.56
N ASN A 78 -21.06 2.80 -6.87
CA ASN A 78 -21.12 3.27 -5.50
C ASN A 78 -20.39 2.32 -4.54
N ILE A 79 -19.41 2.83 -3.79
CA ILE A 79 -18.61 2.04 -2.85
C ILE A 79 -19.45 1.39 -1.75
N ASN A 80 -20.60 1.99 -1.40
CA ASN A 80 -21.49 1.47 -0.37
C ASN A 80 -22.36 0.29 -0.84
N ASP A 81 -22.41 0.01 -2.15
CA ASP A 81 -23.12 -1.15 -2.70
C ASP A 81 -22.34 -2.48 -2.53
N TYR A 82 -21.18 -2.40 -1.87
CA TYR A 82 -20.24 -3.49 -1.59
C TYR A 82 -20.09 -3.73 -0.07
N ASP A 83 -21.17 -3.59 0.69
CA ASP A 83 -21.19 -3.74 2.16
C ASP A 83 -20.77 -5.14 2.68
N ASP A 84 -20.65 -6.13 1.80
CA ASP A 84 -20.14 -7.47 2.10
C ASP A 84 -18.63 -7.54 2.39
N TYR A 85 -17.85 -6.48 2.13
CA TYR A 85 -16.38 -6.46 2.28
C TYR A 85 -15.92 -5.74 3.56
N GLU A 86 -15.05 -6.36 4.35
CA GLU A 86 -14.68 -5.82 5.69
C GLU A 86 -14.02 -4.43 5.64
N PHE A 87 -13.28 -4.12 4.57
CA PHE A 87 -12.64 -2.80 4.43
C PHE A 87 -13.64 -1.68 4.13
N ILE A 88 -14.84 -2.01 3.65
CA ILE A 88 -15.90 -1.03 3.37
C ILE A 88 -16.46 -0.48 4.68
N ASP A 89 -16.54 -1.30 5.74
CA ASP A 89 -16.88 -0.82 7.09
C ASP A 89 -15.90 0.25 7.58
N ILE A 90 -14.61 0.10 7.28
CA ILE A 90 -13.59 1.11 7.61
C ILE A 90 -13.88 2.39 6.84
N ILE A 91 -14.19 2.31 5.55
CA ILE A 91 -14.50 3.49 4.71
C ILE A 91 -15.75 4.23 5.23
N ILE A 92 -16.85 3.51 5.43
CA ILE A 92 -18.14 4.06 5.84
C ILE A 92 -18.07 4.63 7.25
N SER A 93 -17.52 3.89 8.22
CA SER A 93 -17.48 4.32 9.63
C SER A 93 -16.59 5.54 9.89
N ASN A 94 -15.65 5.82 8.97
CA ASN A 94 -14.75 6.96 9.03
C ASN A 94 -15.11 8.07 8.03
N ASN A 95 -16.26 7.97 7.34
CA ASN A 95 -16.76 8.95 6.38
C ASN A 95 -15.74 9.32 5.29
N LEU A 96 -14.99 8.32 4.79
CA LEU A 96 -13.99 8.51 3.74
C LEU A 96 -14.69 8.50 2.39
N ASN A 97 -14.67 9.62 1.67
CA ASN A 97 -15.40 9.75 0.40
C ASN A 97 -14.51 9.74 -0.85
N SER A 98 -13.23 10.11 -0.71
CA SER A 98 -12.29 10.21 -1.83
C SER A 98 -10.91 9.75 -1.40
N PHE A 99 -10.41 8.68 -2.03
CA PHE A 99 -9.16 8.04 -1.67
C PHE A 99 -8.65 7.11 -2.77
N VAL A 100 -7.33 6.89 -2.80
CA VAL A 100 -6.73 5.72 -3.47
C VAL A 100 -6.57 4.63 -2.43
N ILE A 101 -7.03 3.44 -2.76
CA ILE A 101 -6.70 2.23 -2.03
C ILE A 101 -5.76 1.40 -2.89
N TYR A 102 -4.76 0.82 -2.23
CA TYR A 102 -3.73 0.06 -2.90
C TYR A 102 -3.31 -1.11 -2.02
N HIS A 103 -2.81 -2.13 -2.68
CA HIS A 103 -2.22 -3.29 -2.04
C HIS A 103 -0.95 -3.68 -2.76
N THR A 104 0.08 -3.98 -1.98
CA THR A 104 1.31 -4.62 -2.43
C THR A 104 1.51 -5.90 -1.61
N SER A 105 1.94 -6.96 -2.29
CA SER A 105 2.23 -8.27 -1.72
C SER A 105 3.44 -8.87 -2.40
N ASP A 106 4.26 -9.55 -1.60
CA ASP A 106 5.36 -10.38 -2.06
C ASP A 106 5.16 -11.87 -1.73
N TRP A 107 3.94 -12.24 -1.31
CA TRP A 107 3.60 -13.61 -0.96
C TRP A 107 3.09 -14.42 -2.16
N ALA A 108 3.57 -15.66 -2.25
CA ALA A 108 3.08 -16.65 -3.21
C ALA A 108 1.61 -17.09 -2.99
N ASP A 109 0.98 -16.70 -1.87
CA ASP A 109 -0.38 -17.10 -1.52
C ASP A 109 -1.45 -16.24 -2.19
N ILE A 110 -1.12 -14.99 -2.54
CA ILE A 110 -1.99 -14.10 -3.33
C ILE A 110 -1.47 -14.08 -4.77
N PRO A 111 -2.32 -14.25 -5.79
CA PRO A 111 -1.90 -14.30 -7.19
C PRO A 111 -1.53 -12.93 -7.77
N ILE A 112 -1.84 -11.84 -7.06
CA ILE A 112 -1.62 -10.45 -7.46
C ILE A 112 -0.58 -9.82 -6.53
N ASP A 113 0.49 -9.26 -7.10
CA ASP A 113 1.56 -8.63 -6.33
C ASP A 113 1.26 -7.15 -6.07
N GLU A 114 0.58 -6.47 -6.99
CA GLU A 114 0.18 -5.07 -6.82
C GLU A 114 -1.24 -4.88 -7.37
N MET A 115 -2.06 -4.10 -6.66
CA MET A 115 -3.36 -3.63 -7.12
C MET A 115 -3.68 -2.24 -6.57
N ASP A 116 -4.34 -1.40 -7.35
CA ASP A 116 -4.87 -0.13 -6.89
C ASP A 116 -6.16 0.26 -7.62
N PHE A 117 -6.94 1.13 -6.96
CA PHE A 117 -8.05 1.85 -7.57
C PHE A 117 -8.36 3.12 -6.78
N ALA A 118 -9.01 4.08 -7.44
CA ALA A 118 -9.48 5.31 -6.82
C ALA A 118 -11.00 5.31 -6.60
N VAL A 119 -11.40 5.84 -5.45
CA VAL A 119 -12.77 6.22 -5.12
C VAL A 119 -12.83 7.74 -5.06
N LYS A 120 -13.86 8.34 -5.64
CA LYS A 120 -14.12 9.78 -5.55
C LYS A 120 -15.60 10.03 -5.32
N ASP A 121 -15.93 10.84 -4.33
CA ASP A 121 -17.31 11.16 -3.98
C ASP A 121 -18.17 9.89 -3.76
N ASN A 122 -17.61 8.86 -3.11
CA ASN A 122 -18.16 7.51 -2.91
C ASN A 122 -18.33 6.66 -4.17
N GLU A 123 -17.79 7.09 -5.32
CA GLU A 123 -17.84 6.33 -6.56
C GLU A 123 -16.47 5.71 -6.88
N VAL A 124 -16.44 4.38 -6.98
CA VAL A 124 -15.33 3.58 -7.52
C VAL A 124 -15.16 3.96 -8.99
N ASN A 125 -13.99 4.46 -9.34
CA ASN A 125 -13.65 4.72 -10.73
C ASN A 125 -13.05 3.47 -11.39
N LEU A 126 -13.84 2.78 -12.20
CA LEU A 126 -13.40 1.57 -12.90
C LEU A 126 -12.20 1.81 -13.81
N GLU A 127 -12.05 3.00 -14.41
CA GLU A 127 -10.91 3.34 -15.29
C GLU A 127 -9.59 3.41 -14.53
N THR A 128 -9.64 3.53 -13.20
CA THR A 128 -8.46 3.59 -12.33
C THR A 128 -8.03 2.24 -11.78
N ILE A 129 -8.85 1.19 -11.94
CA ILE A 129 -8.48 -0.15 -11.50
C ILE A 129 -7.19 -0.58 -12.23
N SER A 130 -6.20 -0.99 -11.46
CA SER A 130 -4.94 -1.57 -11.94
C SER A 130 -4.59 -2.77 -11.07
N PHE A 131 -4.07 -3.83 -11.68
CA PHE A 131 -3.42 -4.90 -10.93
C PHE A 131 -2.45 -5.69 -11.80
N TRP A 132 -1.44 -6.29 -11.17
CA TRP A 132 -0.50 -7.18 -11.86
C TRP A 132 0.30 -8.11 -10.92
N SER A 133 0.96 -9.12 -11.50
CA SER A 133 1.94 -9.97 -10.83
C SER A 133 3.22 -10.12 -11.66
N TYR A 134 4.36 -9.93 -11.01
CA TYR A 134 5.71 -10.10 -11.55
C TYR A 134 6.00 -11.55 -11.95
N ASN A 135 5.47 -12.53 -11.19
CA ASN A 135 5.86 -13.93 -11.31
C ASN A 135 4.88 -14.79 -12.13
N ARG A 136 3.71 -14.25 -12.50
CA ARG A 136 2.59 -15.03 -13.07
C ARG A 136 2.06 -14.53 -14.41
N ASP A 137 2.68 -13.51 -15.01
CA ASP A 137 2.16 -12.83 -16.23
C ASP A 137 0.67 -12.43 -16.10
N LEU A 138 0.21 -12.20 -14.87
CA LEU A 138 -1.16 -11.79 -14.56
C LEU A 138 -1.22 -10.26 -14.62
N LYS A 139 -2.12 -9.73 -15.44
CA LYS A 139 -2.38 -8.29 -15.57
C LYS A 139 -3.84 -8.05 -15.93
N LEU A 140 -4.36 -6.86 -15.63
CA LEU A 140 -5.72 -6.46 -15.97
C LEU A 140 -6.04 -6.67 -17.46
N GLU A 141 -5.13 -6.26 -18.36
CA GLU A 141 -5.31 -6.40 -19.81
C GLU A 141 -5.34 -7.86 -20.31
N ASN A 142 -4.92 -8.81 -19.48
CA ASN A 142 -4.86 -10.23 -19.81
C ASN A 142 -6.09 -11.01 -19.29
N ILE A 143 -7.07 -10.37 -18.64
CA ILE A 143 -8.28 -11.07 -18.22
C ILE A 143 -9.10 -11.49 -19.46
N GLU A 144 -9.28 -12.79 -19.63
CA GLU A 144 -10.19 -13.38 -20.61
C GLU A 144 -11.52 -13.80 -19.94
N ASP A 145 -12.30 -12.83 -19.46
CA ASP A 145 -13.65 -13.05 -18.90
C ASP A 145 -14.70 -12.29 -19.73
N PRO A 146 -15.63 -12.98 -20.40
CA PRO A 146 -16.65 -12.34 -21.25
C PRO A 146 -17.66 -11.49 -20.47
N PHE A 147 -17.69 -11.58 -19.14
CA PHE A 147 -18.55 -10.78 -18.27
C PHE A 147 -17.82 -9.56 -17.68
N ILE A 148 -16.55 -9.35 -18.03
CA ILE A 148 -15.76 -8.20 -17.61
C ILE A 148 -15.43 -7.35 -18.84
N GLU A 149 -15.91 -6.11 -18.86
CA GLU A 149 -15.46 -5.13 -19.83
C GLU A 149 -14.29 -4.34 -19.23
N ILE A 150 -13.08 -4.63 -19.69
CA ILE A 150 -11.88 -3.90 -19.27
C ILE A 150 -11.93 -2.47 -19.84
N PRO A 151 -11.81 -1.43 -19.01
CA PRO A 151 -11.77 -0.05 -19.49
C PRO A 151 -10.66 0.16 -20.52
N LYS A 152 -10.99 0.80 -21.65
CA LYS A 152 -10.06 0.99 -22.77
C LYS A 152 -8.98 2.04 -22.49
N ASN A 153 -9.29 2.99 -21.61
CA ASN A 153 -8.40 4.07 -21.22
C ASN A 153 -8.14 3.94 -19.72
N HIS A 154 -7.00 3.38 -19.37
CA HIS A 154 -6.57 3.34 -17.98
C HIS A 154 -6.10 4.73 -17.53
N ILE A 155 -6.52 5.14 -16.34
CA ILE A 155 -6.10 6.38 -15.68
C ILE A 155 -5.40 6.01 -14.38
N ASP A 156 -4.24 6.58 -14.12
CA ASP A 156 -3.54 6.37 -12.87
C ASP A 156 -4.38 6.84 -11.66
N SER A 157 -4.53 5.99 -10.65
CA SER A 157 -5.34 6.28 -9.44
C SER A 157 -4.90 7.55 -8.72
N PHE A 158 -3.58 7.80 -8.63
CA PHE A 158 -3.03 8.97 -7.96
C PHE A 158 -3.22 10.24 -8.80
N ASP A 159 -3.00 10.17 -10.10
CA ASP A 159 -3.26 11.30 -11.01
C ASP A 159 -4.74 11.68 -11.03
N PHE A 160 -5.64 10.68 -11.01
CA PHE A 160 -7.09 10.90 -10.99
C PHE A 160 -7.53 11.73 -9.78
N LEU A 161 -6.99 11.41 -8.59
CA LEU A 161 -7.28 12.14 -7.35
C LEU A 161 -6.34 13.33 -7.09
N LYS A 162 -5.37 13.58 -7.97
CA LYS A 162 -4.35 14.62 -7.82
C LYS A 162 -3.55 14.47 -6.52
N ILE A 163 -3.28 13.23 -6.12
CA ILE A 163 -2.43 12.92 -4.99
C ILE A 163 -0.98 12.87 -5.48
N ASP A 164 -0.10 13.68 -4.87
CA ASP A 164 1.30 13.70 -5.25
C ASP A 164 2.00 12.43 -4.73
N ARG A 165 2.44 11.59 -5.67
CA ARG A 165 3.16 10.34 -5.41
C ARG A 165 4.44 10.53 -4.57
N ILE A 166 4.98 11.75 -4.42
CA ILE A 166 6.11 11.97 -3.50
C ILE A 166 5.71 11.90 -2.03
N ASN A 167 4.43 12.16 -1.73
CA ASN A 167 3.90 12.10 -0.37
C ASN A 167 3.47 10.68 -0.01
N TYR A 168 3.16 9.88 -1.02
CA TYR A 168 2.90 8.47 -0.86
C TYR A 168 4.03 7.77 -0.10
N ARG A 169 3.63 6.95 0.86
CA ARG A 169 4.54 6.21 1.71
C ARG A 169 4.07 4.79 1.84
N ASP A 170 4.95 3.87 1.45
CA ASP A 170 4.78 2.46 1.74
C ASP A 170 5.30 2.14 3.13
N TRP A 171 4.51 1.39 3.87
CA TRP A 171 5.01 0.65 5.03
C TRP A 171 5.26 -0.78 4.61
N GLN A 172 6.27 -1.41 5.21
CA GLN A 172 6.60 -2.80 4.89
C GLN A 172 5.51 -3.76 5.36
N SER A 173 4.75 -3.38 6.38
CA SER A 173 3.66 -4.17 6.93
C SER A 173 2.67 -3.29 7.69
N TYR A 174 1.48 -3.83 7.98
CA TYR A 174 0.53 -3.18 8.89
C TYR A 174 1.15 -2.93 10.27
N ASP A 175 1.96 -3.87 10.79
CA ASP A 175 2.68 -3.71 12.06
C ASP A 175 3.65 -2.52 12.06
N ASP A 176 4.35 -2.30 10.95
CA ASP A 176 5.29 -1.17 10.83
C ASP A 176 4.55 0.16 10.73
N PHE A 177 3.40 0.19 10.04
CA PHE A 177 2.47 1.32 10.09
C PHE A 177 2.00 1.60 11.52
N LEU A 178 1.55 0.58 12.26
CA LEU A 178 1.08 0.73 13.63
C LEU A 178 2.17 1.25 14.58
N LYS A 179 3.41 0.75 14.46
CA LYS A 179 4.56 1.27 15.24
C LYS A 179 4.76 2.76 14.99
N GLU A 180 4.71 3.19 13.74
CA GLU A 180 4.86 4.59 13.40
C GLU A 180 3.67 5.43 13.90
N CYS A 181 2.44 4.98 13.67
CA CYS A 181 1.23 5.64 14.16
C CYS A 181 1.30 5.88 15.68
N ASN A 182 1.80 4.90 16.45
CA ASN A 182 1.98 5.02 17.90
C ASN A 182 3.16 5.91 18.32
N THR A 183 4.10 6.21 17.42
CA THR A 183 5.23 7.10 17.71
C THR A 183 4.90 8.57 17.47
N ILE A 184 3.89 8.84 16.62
CA ILE A 184 3.46 10.20 16.25
C ILE A 184 2.45 10.78 17.26
N LYS A 185 1.74 9.93 18.03
CA LYS A 185 0.81 10.33 19.09
C LYS A 185 1.53 10.83 20.35
#